data_AF-A0A8T5U8S9-F1
#
_entry.id   AF-A0A8T5U8S9-F1
#
_cell.length_a   1.000
_cell.length_b   1.000
_cell.length_c   1.000
_cell.angle_alpha   90.00
_cell.angle_beta   90.00
_cell.angle_gamma   90.00
#
_symmetry.space_group_name_H-M   'P 1'
#
loop_
_entity.id
_entity.type
_entity.pdbx_description
1 polymer ?
#
loop_
_entity_poly.entity_id
_entity_poly.type
_entity_poly.pdbx_seq_one_letter_code
_entity_poly.pdbx_strand_id
1 'polypeptide(L)'
;MFDQKEIVEALKKPSAYKFNPGKIELIQTHISFVFLTEKFAYKVKKAVNFGFLDFGSLEKRKKFCEKELVINRKLCKDMYLEVVPITKADLIEIKGKGKTIEYAVKMKRIPQKYLMNRLLEENKIDKKIINRIAKIIAKFHLKIEDKINSGNLGYHPKIDPIVEFNWKENFDQSQPFIGKTISQKNFDLIRELIDDFIENKKYMFRNRMANGRVKYCHGDIHSGNIFVADQIYIFDAIEFNDRIRYSDVAADIGFLAMDLEFKNKSMLASYLVEKYIKYSG
;
A
#
# COMPACT_ATOMS: atom_id res chain seq x y z
N MET A 1 -6.01 27.24 5.86
CA MET A 1 -5.51 25.85 5.86
C MET A 1 -4.38 25.80 6.89
N PHE A 2 -4.41 24.90 7.89
CA PHE A 2 -3.31 24.85 8.88
C PHE A 2 -2.03 24.34 8.20
N ASP A 3 -0.88 24.92 8.56
CA ASP A 3 0.42 24.51 8.04
C ASP A 3 0.81 23.15 8.64
N GLN A 4 0.96 22.13 7.80
CA GLN A 4 1.38 20.80 8.24
C GLN A 4 2.79 20.80 8.83
N LYS A 5 3.63 21.82 8.56
CA LYS A 5 4.93 21.96 9.23
C LYS A 5 4.78 22.14 10.73
N GLU A 6 3.84 22.97 11.18
CA GLU A 6 3.59 23.20 12.61
C GLU A 6 3.18 21.89 13.31
N ILE A 7 2.30 21.12 12.66
CA ILE A 7 1.86 19.80 13.13
C ILE A 7 3.05 18.84 13.23
N VAL A 8 3.89 18.78 12.20
CA VAL A 8 5.07 17.90 12.16
C VAL A 8 6.06 18.23 13.27
N GLU A 9 6.37 19.50 13.49
CA GLU A 9 7.30 19.92 14.54
C GLU A 9 6.73 19.67 15.95
N ALA A 10 5.41 19.80 16.14
CA ALA A 10 4.78 19.45 17.40
C ALA A 10 4.84 17.94 17.68
N LEU A 11 4.53 17.10 16.68
CA LEU A 11 4.52 15.63 16.82
C LEU A 11 5.91 15.01 17.03
N LYS A 12 6.99 15.75 16.78
CA LYS A 12 8.36 15.35 17.15
C LYS A 12 8.66 15.53 18.64
N LYS A 13 7.82 16.24 19.39
CA LYS A 13 8.03 16.56 20.81
C LYS A 13 7.21 15.61 21.71
N PRO A 14 7.77 15.18 22.86
CA PRO A 14 7.05 14.34 23.80
C PRO A 14 5.73 14.93 24.30
N SER A 15 5.63 16.27 24.39
CA SER A 15 4.43 16.99 24.83
C SER A 15 3.20 16.75 23.95
N ALA A 16 3.36 16.25 22.72
CA ALA A 16 2.22 15.93 21.84
C ALA A 16 1.52 14.60 22.22
N TYR A 17 2.05 13.84 23.19
CA TYR A 17 1.59 12.50 23.55
C TYR A 17 1.21 12.42 25.03
N LYS A 18 0.07 11.77 25.33
CA LYS A 18 -0.42 11.56 26.71
C LYS A 18 0.37 10.53 27.53
N PHE A 19 1.36 9.90 26.93
CA PHE A 19 2.23 8.89 27.53
C PHE A 19 3.66 9.21 27.16
N ASN A 20 4.64 8.69 27.89
CA ASN A 20 6.04 8.82 27.51
C ASN A 20 6.29 8.11 26.16
N PRO A 21 6.53 8.84 25.06
CA PRO A 21 6.69 8.22 23.74
C PRO A 21 8.09 7.65 23.51
N GLY A 22 9.02 7.85 24.45
CA GLY A 22 10.43 7.56 24.24
C GLY A 22 11.02 8.41 23.11
N LYS A 23 11.99 7.85 22.38
CA LYS A 23 12.56 8.50 21.19
C LYS A 23 11.52 8.49 20.05
N ILE A 24 11.27 9.67 19.49
CA ILE A 24 10.39 9.85 18.34
C ILE A 24 11.23 9.93 17.06
N GLU A 25 10.98 9.02 16.12
CA GLU A 25 11.59 9.04 14.79
C GLU A 25 10.54 9.45 13.76
N LEU A 26 10.89 10.36 12.85
CA LEU A 26 10.04 10.73 11.72
C LEU A 26 10.51 10.02 10.46
N ILE A 27 9.65 9.20 9.87
CA ILE A 27 9.80 8.68 8.51
C ILE A 27 8.87 9.48 7.59
N GLN A 28 9.38 9.88 6.42
CA GLN A 28 8.57 10.56 5.41
C GLN A 28 8.43 9.68 4.18
N THR A 29 7.19 9.50 3.71
CA THR A 29 6.91 8.90 2.40
C THR A 29 6.49 10.00 1.42
N HIS A 30 6.17 9.63 0.18
CA HIS A 30 5.69 10.58 -0.81
C HIS A 30 4.37 11.27 -0.39
N ILE A 31 3.53 10.56 0.37
CA ILE A 31 2.16 10.98 0.71
C ILE A 31 1.87 11.05 2.22
N SER A 32 2.83 10.74 3.10
CA SER A 32 2.60 10.70 4.55
C SER A 32 3.84 11.06 5.38
N PHE A 33 3.58 11.47 6.61
CA PHE A 33 4.53 11.54 7.72
C PHE A 33 4.22 10.41 8.69
N VAL A 34 5.21 9.64 9.13
CA VAL A 34 5.06 8.54 10.08
C VAL A 34 5.93 8.81 11.31
N PHE A 35 5.29 9.04 12.45
CA PHE A 35 5.96 9.27 13.73
C PHE A 35 6.04 7.96 14.50
N LEU A 36 7.23 7.42 14.67
CA LEU A 36 7.49 6.20 15.40
C LEU A 36 7.88 6.55 16.85
N THR A 37 7.01 6.20 17.80
CA THR A 37 7.29 6.22 19.25
C THR A 37 7.77 4.84 19.68
N GLU A 38 8.10 4.63 20.96
CA GLU A 38 8.53 3.30 21.44
C GLU A 38 7.50 2.19 21.15
N LYS A 39 6.20 2.47 21.32
CA LYS A 39 5.11 1.48 21.23
C LYS A 39 4.21 1.63 20.03
N PHE A 40 4.10 2.84 19.48
CA PHE A 40 3.11 3.17 18.45
C PHE A 40 3.75 3.87 17.25
N ALA A 41 3.09 3.76 16.11
CA ALA A 41 3.34 4.58 14.94
C ALA A 41 2.10 5.44 14.66
N TYR A 42 2.31 6.70 14.26
CA TYR A 42 1.24 7.61 13.89
C TYR A 42 1.46 8.08 12.46
N LYS A 43 0.60 7.67 11.54
CA LYS A 43 0.68 8.05 10.12
C LYS A 43 -0.26 9.21 9.83
N VAL A 44 0.30 10.36 9.47
CA VAL A 44 -0.40 11.59 9.08
C VAL A 44 -0.28 11.76 7.57
N LYS A 45 -1.40 11.99 6.88
CA LYS A 45 -1.41 12.16 5.43
C LYS A 45 -0.95 13.57 5.05
N LYS A 46 -0.09 13.68 4.03
CA LYS A 46 0.34 14.98 3.47
C LYS A 46 -0.84 15.65 2.75
N ALA A 47 -0.97 16.96 2.87
CA ALA A 47 -1.99 17.77 2.20
C ALA A 47 -1.59 18.01 0.74
N VAL A 48 -1.72 16.96 -0.09
CA VAL A 48 -1.30 16.94 -1.49
C VAL A 48 -2.43 16.49 -2.41
N ASN A 49 -2.33 16.87 -3.68
CA ASN A 49 -3.19 16.35 -4.75
C ASN A 49 -2.29 16.04 -5.96
N PHE A 50 -2.28 14.78 -6.39
CA PHE A 50 -1.48 14.28 -7.52
C PHE A 50 -2.36 13.81 -8.69
N GLY A 51 -3.65 14.16 -8.71
CA GLY A 51 -4.61 13.70 -9.71
C GLY A 51 -5.15 12.29 -9.42
N PHE A 52 -4.26 11.31 -9.22
CA PHE A 52 -4.64 9.94 -8.82
C PHE A 52 -4.95 9.80 -7.31
N LEU A 53 -4.65 10.85 -6.54
CA LEU A 53 -4.80 10.92 -5.10
C LEU A 53 -5.10 12.36 -4.68
N ASP A 54 -6.10 12.58 -3.82
CA ASP A 54 -6.44 13.89 -3.26
C ASP A 54 -6.63 13.85 -1.74
N PHE A 55 -5.65 14.41 -1.04
CA PHE A 55 -5.63 14.64 0.41
C PHE A 55 -5.69 16.14 0.76
N GLY A 56 -6.18 16.98 -0.16
CA GLY A 56 -6.18 18.43 -0.01
C GLY A 56 -6.96 18.90 1.22
N SER A 57 -8.20 18.46 1.40
CA SER A 57 -9.02 18.88 2.55
C SER A 57 -8.83 18.01 3.79
N LEU A 58 -9.09 18.57 4.97
CA LEU A 58 -9.03 17.84 6.24
C LEU A 58 -10.06 16.69 6.27
N GLU A 59 -11.24 16.90 5.70
CA GLU A 59 -12.30 15.90 5.58
C GLU A 59 -11.86 14.73 4.69
N LYS A 60 -11.19 15.03 3.56
CA LYS A 60 -10.61 13.99 2.70
C LYS A 60 -9.56 13.18 3.44
N ARG A 61 -8.65 13.83 4.18
CA ARG A 61 -7.64 13.12 4.98
C ARG A 61 -8.27 12.24 6.07
N LYS A 62 -9.29 12.73 6.78
CA LYS A 62 -10.06 11.92 7.73
C LYS A 62 -10.64 10.67 7.06
N LYS A 63 -11.37 10.85 5.95
CA LYS A 63 -12.01 9.76 5.19
C LYS A 63 -10.99 8.71 4.77
N PHE A 64 -9.82 9.12 4.28
CA PHE A 64 -8.79 8.19 3.86
C PHE A 64 -8.05 7.53 5.03
N CYS A 65 -7.88 8.21 6.18
CA CYS A 65 -7.40 7.55 7.40
C CYS A 65 -8.36 6.44 7.86
N GLU A 66 -9.67 6.69 7.81
CA GLU A 66 -10.70 5.71 8.17
C GLU A 66 -10.72 4.54 7.17
N LYS A 67 -10.62 4.85 5.87
CA LYS A 67 -10.53 3.84 4.82
C LYS A 67 -9.28 2.97 4.98
N GLU A 68 -8.11 3.57 5.22
CA GLU A 68 -6.86 2.85 5.49
C GLU A 68 -6.99 1.90 6.69
N LEU A 69 -7.56 2.36 7.80
CA LEU A 69 -7.79 1.56 9.00
C LEU A 69 -8.65 0.32 8.69
N VAL A 70 -9.79 0.51 8.01
CA VAL A 70 -10.72 -0.58 7.68
C VAL A 70 -10.06 -1.59 6.75
N ILE A 71 -9.35 -1.11 5.74
CA ILE A 71 -8.73 -1.96 4.72
C ILE A 71 -7.63 -2.81 5.33
N ASN A 72 -6.69 -2.17 6.01
CA ASN A 72 -5.48 -2.85 6.46
C ASN A 72 -5.74 -3.79 7.63
N ARG A 73 -6.80 -3.59 8.41
CA ARG A 73 -7.23 -4.55 9.45
C ARG A 73 -7.56 -5.94 8.90
N LYS A 74 -7.81 -6.10 7.59
CA LYS A 74 -8.05 -7.41 6.97
C LYS A 74 -6.83 -8.33 7.02
N LEU A 75 -5.62 -7.77 6.91
CA LEU A 75 -4.35 -8.50 6.96
C LEU A 75 -3.54 -8.20 8.24
N CYS A 76 -3.82 -7.07 8.89
CA CYS A 76 -3.02 -6.52 9.98
C CYS A 76 -3.91 -6.00 11.14
N LYS A 77 -4.91 -6.78 11.55
CA LYS A 77 -5.90 -6.40 12.58
C LYS A 77 -5.26 -5.82 13.85
N ASP A 78 -4.20 -6.46 14.35
CA ASP A 78 -3.55 -6.08 15.61
C ASP A 78 -2.52 -4.95 15.44
N MET A 79 -2.20 -4.58 14.20
CA MET A 79 -1.30 -3.47 13.89
C MET A 79 -2.07 -2.15 13.76
N TYR A 80 -3.24 -2.14 13.13
CA TYR A 80 -4.02 -0.92 12.87
C TYR A 80 -5.07 -0.69 13.97
N LEU A 81 -4.81 0.28 14.85
CA LEU A 81 -5.52 0.41 16.12
C LEU A 81 -6.72 1.35 16.05
N GLU A 82 -6.57 2.55 15.48
CA GLU A 82 -7.65 3.56 15.41
C GLU A 82 -7.23 4.76 14.56
N VAL A 83 -8.21 5.57 14.13
CA VAL A 83 -7.97 6.93 13.64
C VAL A 83 -8.09 7.88 14.81
N VAL A 84 -7.11 8.76 14.97
CA VAL A 84 -7.03 9.69 16.11
C VAL A 84 -6.99 11.13 15.62
N PRO A 85 -7.73 12.06 16.26
CA PRO A 85 -7.60 13.48 15.97
C PRO A 85 -6.28 14.02 16.53
N ILE A 86 -5.70 14.98 15.82
CA ILE A 86 -4.66 15.88 16.30
C ILE A 86 -5.35 17.22 16.53
N THR A 87 -5.31 17.71 17.75
CA THR A 87 -6.04 18.89 18.20
C THR A 87 -5.08 20.02 18.56
N LYS A 88 -5.55 21.25 18.42
CA LYS A 88 -4.84 22.47 18.84
C LYS A 88 -5.68 23.24 19.85
N ALA A 89 -5.09 23.43 21.04
CA ALA A 89 -5.46 24.45 22.02
C ALA A 89 -4.22 25.32 22.24
N ASP A 90 -3.69 25.38 23.47
CA ASP A 90 -2.40 26.00 23.77
C ASP A 90 -1.22 25.20 23.17
N LEU A 91 -1.39 23.88 23.10
CA LEU A 91 -0.45 22.94 22.50
C LEU A 91 -1.14 22.15 21.38
N ILE A 92 -0.31 21.55 20.50
CA ILE A 92 -0.76 20.57 19.52
C ILE A 92 -0.51 19.17 20.10
N GLU A 93 -1.57 18.37 20.21
CA GLU A 93 -1.55 17.07 20.86
C GLU A 93 -2.37 16.04 20.09
N ILE A 94 -1.96 14.77 20.17
CA ILE A 94 -2.79 13.65 19.75
C ILE A 94 -3.88 13.43 20.80
N LYS A 95 -5.15 13.47 20.37
CA LYS A 95 -6.33 13.36 21.24
C LYS A 95 -6.32 14.40 22.39
N GLY A 96 -5.75 15.57 22.17
CA GLY A 96 -5.77 16.66 23.14
C GLY A 96 -7.15 17.34 23.23
N LYS A 97 -7.16 18.50 23.88
CA LYS A 97 -8.32 19.39 23.90
C LYS A 97 -8.25 20.37 22.71
N GLY A 98 -9.36 21.04 22.42
CA GLY A 98 -9.42 22.09 21.40
C GLY A 98 -9.85 21.61 20.02
N LYS A 99 -9.52 22.41 19.00
CA LYS A 99 -9.99 22.19 17.63
C LYS A 99 -9.20 21.09 16.95
N THR A 100 -9.86 20.13 16.32
CA THR A 100 -9.19 19.16 15.44
C THR A 100 -8.63 19.86 14.22
N ILE A 101 -7.32 19.74 14.01
CA ILE A 101 -6.60 20.36 12.90
C ILE A 101 -6.02 19.32 11.92
N GLU A 102 -5.89 18.06 12.34
CA GLU A 102 -5.41 16.95 11.51
C GLU A 102 -5.88 15.59 12.06
N TYR A 103 -5.71 14.52 11.29
CA TYR A 103 -5.93 13.14 11.72
C TYR A 103 -4.69 12.27 11.49
N ALA A 104 -4.51 11.27 12.36
CA ALA A 104 -3.51 10.23 12.18
C ALA A 104 -4.12 8.83 12.26
N VAL A 105 -3.58 7.88 11.52
CA VAL A 105 -3.81 6.45 11.77
C VAL A 105 -2.82 6.02 12.85
N LYS A 106 -3.33 5.61 14.00
CA LYS A 106 -2.53 5.06 15.10
C LYS A 106 -2.37 3.56 14.90
N MET A 107 -1.11 3.11 14.95
CA MET A 107 -0.70 1.74 14.70
C MET A 107 0.20 1.23 15.83
N LYS A 108 0.21 -0.08 16.09
CA LYS A 108 1.25 -0.73 16.89
C LYS A 108 2.57 -0.63 16.13
N ARG A 109 3.65 -0.15 16.77
CA ARG A 109 4.97 -0.12 16.12
C ARG A 109 5.51 -1.54 16.03
N ILE A 110 5.81 -1.97 14.82
CA ILE A 110 6.67 -3.14 14.58
C ILE A 110 8.10 -2.63 14.36
N PRO A 111 9.11 -3.15 15.09
CA PRO A 111 10.49 -2.72 14.91
C PRO A 111 10.96 -2.90 13.47
N GLN A 112 11.61 -1.87 12.92
CA GLN A 112 12.07 -1.83 11.52
C GLN A 112 13.05 -2.96 11.17
N LYS A 113 13.73 -3.54 12.15
CA LYS A 113 14.59 -4.72 11.97
C LYS A 113 13.85 -5.97 11.49
N TYR A 114 12.52 -6.02 11.62
CA TYR A 114 11.68 -7.12 11.15
C TYR A 114 11.08 -6.87 9.76
N LEU A 115 11.39 -5.74 9.12
CA LEU A 115 10.90 -5.45 7.78
C LEU A 115 11.52 -6.42 6.77
N MET A 116 10.70 -7.03 5.92
CA MET A 116 11.11 -8.13 5.05
C MET A 116 12.20 -7.70 4.08
N ASN A 117 12.16 -6.47 3.55
CA ASN A 117 13.22 -5.94 2.69
C ASN A 117 14.62 -6.04 3.34
N ARG A 118 14.75 -5.66 4.62
CA ARG A 118 15.99 -5.77 5.39
C ARG A 118 16.34 -7.22 5.67
N LEU A 119 15.35 -8.03 6.06
CA LEU A 119 15.58 -9.45 6.31
C LEU A 119 16.04 -10.20 5.05
N LEU A 120 15.63 -9.77 3.85
CA LEU A 120 16.10 -10.31 2.58
C LEU A 120 17.58 -9.95 2.33
N GLU A 121 17.99 -8.73 2.65
CA GLU A 121 19.40 -8.28 2.59
C GLU A 121 20.26 -9.09 3.56
N GLU A 122 19.74 -9.39 4.75
CA GLU A 122 20.41 -10.20 5.78
C GLU A 122 20.29 -11.73 5.53
N ASN A 123 19.71 -12.18 4.41
CA ASN A 123 19.45 -13.59 4.08
C ASN A 123 18.65 -14.37 5.14
N LYS A 124 17.77 -13.70 5.89
CA LYS A 124 16.93 -14.28 6.95
C LYS A 124 15.56 -14.74 6.48
N ILE A 125 15.23 -14.57 5.20
CA ILE A 125 13.99 -15.05 4.61
C ILE A 125 14.24 -16.37 3.89
N ASP A 126 13.59 -17.42 4.35
CA ASP A 126 13.67 -18.76 3.78
C ASP A 126 12.36 -19.17 3.07
N LYS A 127 12.36 -20.37 2.47
CA LYS A 127 11.17 -20.95 1.85
C LYS A 127 10.01 -21.17 2.84
N LYS A 128 10.28 -21.38 4.13
CA LYS A 128 9.20 -21.57 5.12
C LYS A 128 8.43 -20.26 5.33
N ILE A 129 9.14 -19.13 5.42
CA ILE A 129 8.53 -17.81 5.50
C ILE A 129 7.76 -17.48 4.23
N ILE A 130 8.36 -17.67 3.04
CA ILE A 130 7.67 -17.44 1.76
C ILE A 130 6.39 -18.29 1.63
N ASN A 131 6.43 -19.56 2.04
CA ASN A 131 5.24 -20.42 2.03
C ASN A 131 4.12 -19.88 2.95
N ARG A 132 4.47 -19.31 4.12
CA ARG A 132 3.50 -18.67 5.01
C ARG A 132 2.91 -17.41 4.38
N ILE A 133 3.74 -16.57 3.75
CA ILE A 133 3.30 -15.36 3.04
C ILE A 133 2.32 -15.74 1.92
N ALA A 134 2.71 -16.70 1.05
CA ALA A 134 1.87 -17.18 -0.04
C ALA A 134 0.49 -17.66 0.47
N LYS A 135 0.48 -18.42 1.57
CA LYS A 135 -0.76 -18.92 2.19
C LYS A 135 -1.64 -17.80 2.75
N ILE A 136 -1.06 -16.75 3.33
CA ILE A 136 -1.80 -15.59 3.84
C ILE A 136 -2.44 -14.83 2.66
N ILE A 137 -1.67 -14.55 1.61
CA ILE A 137 -2.16 -13.81 0.44
C ILE A 137 -3.25 -14.61 -0.28
N ALA A 138 -3.05 -15.92 -0.51
CA ALA A 138 -4.06 -16.77 -1.12
C ALA A 138 -5.36 -16.81 -0.31
N LYS A 139 -5.27 -16.97 1.03
CA LYS A 139 -6.45 -16.91 1.91
C LYS A 139 -7.14 -15.56 1.88
N PHE A 140 -6.39 -14.47 1.79
CA PHE A 140 -6.94 -13.13 1.67
C PHE A 140 -7.72 -12.98 0.36
N HIS A 141 -7.11 -13.35 -0.78
CA HIS A 141 -7.76 -13.31 -2.09
C HIS A 141 -9.01 -14.19 -2.19
N LEU A 142 -8.99 -15.40 -1.59
CA LEU A 142 -10.15 -16.29 -1.55
C LEU A 142 -11.31 -15.77 -0.68
N LYS A 143 -11.01 -14.96 0.36
CA LYS A 143 -12.02 -14.42 1.28
C LYS A 143 -12.57 -13.07 0.89
N ILE A 144 -11.92 -12.33 -0.02
CA ILE A 144 -12.45 -11.05 -0.49
C ILE A 144 -13.68 -11.32 -1.35
N GLU A 145 -14.83 -10.91 -0.83
CA GLU A 145 -16.07 -10.86 -1.58
C GLU A 145 -15.94 -9.96 -2.80
N ASP A 146 -16.50 -10.41 -3.92
CA ASP A 146 -16.59 -9.64 -5.16
C ASP A 146 -17.58 -8.50 -4.95
N LYS A 147 -17.07 -7.32 -4.55
CA LYS A 147 -17.88 -6.10 -4.42
C LYS A 147 -18.53 -5.65 -5.74
N ILE A 148 -18.23 -6.30 -6.87
CA ILE A 148 -18.90 -6.07 -8.17
C ILE A 148 -20.42 -6.21 -8.04
N ASN A 149 -20.93 -7.05 -7.14
CA ASN A 149 -22.38 -7.24 -6.97
C ASN A 149 -23.05 -6.28 -5.96
N SER A 150 -22.28 -5.45 -5.25
CA SER A 150 -22.83 -4.42 -4.37
C SER A 150 -22.89 -3.09 -5.14
N GLY A 151 -24.03 -2.80 -5.78
CA GLY A 151 -24.30 -1.67 -6.67
C GLY A 151 -24.19 -0.26 -6.06
N ASN A 152 -23.19 -0.02 -5.19
CA ASN A 152 -22.96 1.23 -4.46
C ASN A 152 -21.51 1.75 -4.57
N LEU A 153 -20.75 1.29 -5.56
CA LEU A 153 -19.50 1.95 -5.97
C LEU A 153 -19.65 2.30 -7.46
N GLY A 154 -19.79 3.59 -7.76
CA GLY A 154 -20.09 4.13 -9.09
C GLY A 154 -18.98 3.98 -10.13
N TYR A 155 -18.38 2.80 -10.26
CA TYR A 155 -17.40 2.50 -11.28
C TYR A 155 -17.52 1.04 -11.73
N HIS A 156 -18.29 0.83 -12.80
CA HIS A 156 -18.24 -0.37 -13.63
C HIS A 156 -17.58 -0.04 -14.97
N PRO A 157 -16.26 -0.12 -15.11
CA PRO A 157 -15.69 -0.42 -16.40
C PRO A 157 -15.58 -1.93 -16.50
N LYS A 158 -15.85 -2.44 -17.69
CA LYS A 158 -15.22 -3.66 -18.17
C LYS A 158 -13.73 -3.58 -17.75
N ILE A 159 -13.16 -4.59 -17.10
CA ILE A 159 -11.77 -4.48 -16.58
C ILE A 159 -10.73 -4.39 -17.71
N ASP A 160 -11.09 -4.79 -18.93
CA ASP A 160 -10.26 -4.69 -20.15
C ASP A 160 -9.64 -3.27 -20.30
N PRO A 161 -10.41 -2.16 -20.30
CA PRO A 161 -9.83 -0.82 -20.31
C PRO A 161 -9.09 -0.40 -19.02
N ILE A 162 -9.22 -1.08 -17.87
CA ILE A 162 -8.53 -0.64 -16.63
C ILE A 162 -7.04 -0.99 -16.66
N VAL A 163 -6.69 -2.20 -17.08
CA VAL A 163 -5.28 -2.62 -17.18
C VAL A 163 -4.56 -1.76 -18.21
N GLU A 164 -5.17 -1.60 -19.39
CA GLU A 164 -4.66 -0.73 -20.44
C GLU A 164 -4.54 0.72 -19.96
N PHE A 165 -5.56 1.25 -19.29
CA PHE A 165 -5.52 2.63 -18.76
C PHE A 165 -4.44 2.83 -17.69
N ASN A 166 -4.22 1.88 -16.79
CA ASN A 166 -3.15 1.95 -15.80
C ASN A 166 -1.77 2.03 -16.48
N TRP A 167 -1.54 1.21 -17.52
CA TRP A 167 -0.28 1.24 -18.26
C TRP A 167 -0.11 2.52 -19.07
N LYS A 168 -1.17 2.97 -19.75
CA LYS A 168 -1.16 4.25 -20.47
C LYS A 168 -0.86 5.43 -19.54
N GLU A 169 -1.53 5.49 -18.38
CA GLU A 169 -1.29 6.54 -17.38
C GLU A 169 0.15 6.48 -16.84
N ASN A 170 0.71 5.28 -16.62
CA ASN A 170 2.12 5.12 -16.24
C ASN A 170 3.06 5.67 -17.31
N PHE A 171 2.81 5.40 -18.59
CA PHE A 171 3.62 5.94 -19.69
C PHE A 171 3.48 7.46 -19.77
N ASP A 172 2.26 8.00 -19.73
CA ASP A 172 2.00 9.44 -19.77
C ASP A 172 2.74 10.17 -18.63
N GLN A 173 2.69 9.64 -17.41
CA GLN A 173 3.40 10.21 -16.25
C GLN A 173 4.93 10.03 -16.31
N SER A 174 5.40 9.00 -17.03
CA SER A 174 6.83 8.71 -17.16
C SER A 174 7.51 9.49 -18.31
N GLN A 175 6.74 10.05 -19.25
CA GLN A 175 7.27 10.82 -20.39
C GLN A 175 8.26 11.93 -19.98
N PRO A 176 8.01 12.76 -18.94
CA PRO A 176 8.94 13.83 -18.55
C PRO A 176 10.30 13.36 -18.02
N PHE A 177 10.46 12.05 -17.81
CA PHE A 177 11.68 11.41 -17.32
C PHE A 177 12.49 10.70 -18.42
N ILE A 178 12.00 10.70 -19.66
CA ILE A 178 12.78 10.24 -20.81
C ILE A 178 14.03 11.11 -20.97
N GLY A 179 15.17 10.47 -21.18
CA GLY A 179 16.49 11.12 -21.21
C GLY A 179 17.08 11.43 -19.83
N LYS A 180 16.33 11.19 -18.74
CA LYS A 180 16.80 11.38 -17.35
C LYS A 180 17.01 10.04 -16.63
N THR A 181 15.97 9.22 -16.57
CA THR A 181 16.00 7.92 -15.86
C THR A 181 15.80 6.73 -16.80
N ILE A 182 15.25 6.97 -17.99
CA ILE A 182 15.06 5.97 -19.03
C ILE A 182 15.42 6.57 -20.40
N SER A 183 16.08 5.79 -21.26
CA SER A 183 16.34 6.22 -22.64
C SER A 183 15.06 6.17 -23.47
N GLN A 184 14.96 7.01 -24.51
CA GLN A 184 13.83 6.98 -25.45
C GLN A 184 13.64 5.58 -26.03
N LYS A 185 14.74 4.94 -26.45
CA LYS A 185 14.75 3.57 -26.99
C LYS A 185 14.13 2.55 -26.02
N ASN A 186 14.50 2.58 -24.73
CA ASN A 186 13.96 1.65 -23.75
C ASN A 186 12.50 1.96 -23.41
N PHE A 187 12.13 3.24 -23.36
CA PHE A 187 10.74 3.66 -23.13
C PHE A 187 9.83 3.14 -24.25
N ASP A 188 10.21 3.35 -25.51
CA ASP A 188 9.43 2.90 -26.67
C ASP A 188 9.35 1.37 -26.73
N LEU A 189 10.47 0.67 -26.48
CA LEU A 189 10.48 -0.79 -26.45
C LEU A 189 9.56 -1.35 -25.35
N ILE A 190 9.60 -0.80 -24.14
CA ILE A 190 8.73 -1.26 -23.05
C ILE A 190 7.26 -0.99 -23.39
N ARG A 191 6.94 0.18 -23.97
CA ARG A 191 5.59 0.50 -24.42
C ARG A 191 5.09 -0.49 -25.47
N GLU A 192 5.87 -0.72 -26.52
CA GLU A 192 5.54 -1.66 -27.59
C GLU A 192 5.28 -3.07 -27.05
N LEU A 193 6.18 -3.59 -26.20
CA LEU A 193 6.02 -4.93 -25.60
C LEU A 193 4.78 -5.05 -24.72
N ILE A 194 4.42 -3.99 -23.98
CA ILE A 194 3.23 -3.98 -23.12
C ILE A 194 1.95 -3.87 -23.96
N ASP A 195 1.93 -2.99 -24.96
CA ASP A 195 0.78 -2.82 -25.87
C ASP A 195 0.51 -4.13 -26.62
N ASP A 196 1.55 -4.76 -27.17
CA ASP A 196 1.47 -6.07 -27.83
C ASP A 196 1.00 -7.16 -26.87
N PHE A 197 1.49 -7.19 -25.64
CA PHE A 197 1.06 -8.17 -24.66
C PHE A 197 -0.41 -8.01 -24.31
N ILE A 198 -0.87 -6.78 -24.09
CA ILE A 198 -2.27 -6.49 -23.77
C ILE A 198 -3.17 -6.93 -24.93
N GLU A 199 -2.83 -6.53 -26.16
CA GLU A 199 -3.57 -6.89 -27.37
C GLU A 199 -3.67 -8.41 -27.55
N ASN A 200 -2.53 -9.10 -27.53
CA ASN A 200 -2.47 -10.55 -27.77
C ASN A 200 -3.05 -11.39 -26.63
N LYS A 201 -3.19 -10.83 -25.42
CA LYS A 201 -3.72 -11.53 -24.24
C LYS A 201 -5.11 -11.05 -23.80
N LYS A 202 -5.83 -10.26 -24.61
CA LYS A 202 -7.21 -9.82 -24.32
C LYS A 202 -8.13 -10.94 -23.84
N TYR A 203 -8.10 -12.10 -24.53
CA TYR A 203 -8.93 -13.24 -24.14
C TYR A 203 -8.57 -13.79 -22.76
N MET A 204 -7.28 -13.82 -22.40
CA MET A 204 -6.83 -14.25 -21.08
C MET A 204 -7.34 -13.30 -19.99
N PHE A 205 -7.24 -11.99 -20.16
CA PHE A 205 -7.77 -11.01 -19.21
C PHE A 205 -9.29 -11.16 -19.04
N ARG A 206 -10.03 -11.30 -20.14
CA ARG A 206 -11.48 -11.56 -20.10
C ARG A 206 -11.83 -12.86 -19.38
N ASN A 207 -11.09 -13.93 -19.64
CA ASN A 207 -11.30 -15.20 -18.97
C ASN A 207 -11.03 -15.08 -17.45
N ARG A 208 -9.98 -14.38 -17.04
CA ARG A 208 -9.68 -14.16 -15.61
C ARG A 208 -10.78 -13.35 -14.92
N MET A 209 -11.30 -12.32 -15.59
CA MET A 209 -12.46 -11.55 -15.11
C MET A 209 -13.70 -12.43 -14.98
N ALA A 210 -14.03 -13.22 -16.01
CA ALA A 210 -15.18 -14.12 -16.00
C ALA A 210 -15.09 -15.20 -14.90
N ASN A 211 -13.87 -15.60 -14.53
CA ASN A 211 -13.61 -16.57 -13.45
C ASN A 211 -13.38 -15.89 -12.08
N GLY A 212 -13.81 -14.65 -11.89
CA GLY A 212 -13.78 -13.98 -10.58
C GLY A 212 -12.38 -13.73 -10.01
N ARG A 213 -11.35 -13.65 -10.88
CA ARG A 213 -9.96 -13.41 -10.45
C ARG A 213 -9.64 -11.93 -10.26
N VAL A 214 -10.54 -11.02 -10.64
CA VAL A 214 -10.40 -9.58 -10.38
C VAL A 214 -11.19 -9.23 -9.15
N LYS A 215 -10.47 -8.81 -8.10
CA LYS A 215 -10.98 -8.64 -6.74
C LYS A 215 -10.53 -7.33 -6.15
N TYR A 216 -11.04 -7.00 -4.95
CA TYR A 216 -10.60 -5.84 -4.18
C TYR A 216 -9.32 -6.15 -3.37
N CYS A 217 -8.22 -6.31 -4.11
CA CYS A 217 -6.87 -6.73 -3.70
C CYS A 217 -6.15 -5.72 -2.79
N HIS A 218 -4.91 -6.02 -2.41
CA HIS A 218 -4.05 -5.10 -1.64
C HIS A 218 -3.57 -3.93 -2.51
N GLY A 219 -3.14 -4.23 -3.74
CA GLY A 219 -2.69 -3.28 -4.75
C GLY A 219 -1.24 -2.82 -4.62
N ASP A 220 -0.48 -3.32 -3.64
CA ASP A 220 0.89 -2.83 -3.34
C ASP A 220 1.69 -3.83 -2.47
N ILE A 221 1.64 -5.12 -2.80
CA ILE A 221 2.37 -6.14 -2.03
C ILE A 221 3.81 -6.22 -2.52
N HIS A 222 4.73 -5.67 -1.73
CA HIS A 222 6.17 -5.82 -1.91
C HIS A 222 6.87 -5.98 -0.55
N SER A 223 8.14 -6.39 -0.52
CA SER A 223 8.86 -6.69 0.74
C SER A 223 9.03 -5.49 1.68
N GLY A 224 8.86 -4.26 1.19
CA GLY A 224 8.82 -3.05 2.01
C GLY A 224 7.51 -2.86 2.78
N ASN A 225 6.47 -3.60 2.40
CA ASN A 225 5.14 -3.60 3.01
C ASN A 225 4.85 -4.91 3.78
N ILE A 226 5.91 -5.65 4.14
CA ILE A 226 5.79 -6.90 4.89
C ILE A 226 6.71 -6.87 6.11
N PHE A 227 6.16 -7.06 7.31
CA PHE A 227 6.96 -7.41 8.50
C PHE A 227 6.91 -8.90 8.77
N VAL A 228 8.06 -9.48 9.13
CA VAL A 228 8.19 -10.86 9.61
C VAL A 228 8.66 -10.80 11.06
N ALA A 229 7.71 -10.77 11.99
CA ALA A 229 7.94 -10.68 13.43
C ALA A 229 7.37 -11.92 14.15
N ASP A 230 6.68 -11.73 15.28
CA ASP A 230 5.86 -12.74 15.94
C ASP A 230 4.82 -13.34 14.98
N GLN A 231 4.28 -12.50 14.09
CA GLN A 231 3.50 -12.92 12.93
C GLN A 231 3.92 -12.16 11.67
N ILE A 232 3.28 -12.51 10.54
CA ILE A 232 3.48 -11.81 9.28
C ILE A 232 2.41 -10.71 9.19
N TYR A 233 2.87 -9.47 9.00
CA TYR A 233 2.01 -8.32 8.74
C TYR A 233 2.22 -7.87 7.30
N ILE A 234 1.19 -7.93 6.47
CA ILE A 234 1.18 -7.37 5.10
C ILE A 234 0.34 -6.09 5.17
N PHE A 235 1.01 -4.95 5.22
CA PHE A 235 0.44 -3.66 5.59
C PHE A 235 0.55 -2.65 4.44
N ASP A 236 -0.03 -1.47 4.63
CA ASP A 236 -0.02 -0.37 3.65
C ASP A 236 -0.73 -0.70 2.33
N ALA A 237 -1.82 -1.47 2.39
CA ALA A 237 -2.73 -1.62 1.26
C ALA A 237 -3.28 -0.26 0.83
N ILE A 238 -3.24 0.00 -0.49
CA ILE A 238 -3.68 1.26 -1.08
C ILE A 238 -5.10 1.57 -0.63
N GLU A 239 -5.34 2.76 -0.10
CA GLU A 239 -6.67 3.21 0.35
C GLU A 239 -7.27 4.27 -0.58
N PHE A 240 -6.44 4.91 -1.41
CA PHE A 240 -6.80 6.14 -2.10
C PHE A 240 -7.29 5.96 -3.53
N ASN A 241 -6.93 4.86 -4.19
CA ASN A 241 -7.29 4.61 -5.58
C ASN A 241 -7.91 3.21 -5.73
N ASP A 242 -9.23 3.16 -5.88
CA ASP A 242 -9.95 1.89 -6.03
C ASP A 242 -9.63 1.18 -7.35
N ARG A 243 -9.20 1.90 -8.39
CA ARG A 243 -8.77 1.32 -9.69
C ARG A 243 -7.53 0.43 -9.54
N ILE A 244 -6.62 0.79 -8.64
CA ILE A 244 -5.39 0.01 -8.39
C ILE A 244 -5.70 -1.23 -7.53
N ARG A 245 -6.68 -1.10 -6.63
CA ARG A 245 -7.12 -2.21 -5.78
C ARG A 245 -8.04 -3.19 -6.47
N TYR A 246 -8.91 -2.71 -7.34
CA TYR A 246 -9.82 -3.53 -8.11
C TYR A 246 -9.06 -4.14 -9.28
N SER A 247 -8.20 -5.10 -8.96
CA SER A 247 -7.19 -5.64 -9.84
C SER A 247 -7.19 -7.16 -9.80
N ASP A 248 -6.56 -7.76 -10.81
CA ASP A 248 -6.37 -9.19 -10.84
C ASP A 248 -5.50 -9.63 -9.65
N VAL A 249 -5.88 -10.67 -8.93
CA VAL A 249 -5.11 -11.23 -7.81
C VAL A 249 -3.67 -11.62 -8.20
N ALA A 250 -3.43 -11.88 -9.49
CA ALA A 250 -2.09 -12.12 -10.02
C ALA A 250 -1.20 -10.87 -9.99
N ALA A 251 -1.77 -9.65 -10.00
CA ALA A 251 -1.01 -8.42 -9.91
C ALA A 251 -0.34 -8.27 -8.54
N ASP A 252 -1.05 -8.56 -7.44
CA ASP A 252 -0.50 -8.56 -6.08
C ASP A 252 0.68 -9.55 -5.94
N ILE A 253 0.55 -10.75 -6.51
CA ILE A 253 1.60 -11.77 -6.46
C ILE A 253 2.75 -11.46 -7.41
N GLY A 254 2.43 -10.98 -8.61
CA GLY A 254 3.41 -10.54 -9.60
C GLY A 254 4.28 -9.43 -9.02
N PHE A 255 3.70 -8.48 -8.30
CA PHE A 255 4.48 -7.39 -7.72
C PHE A 255 5.47 -7.86 -6.65
N LEU A 256 5.04 -8.74 -5.74
CA LEU A 256 5.97 -9.31 -4.75
C LEU A 256 7.04 -10.20 -5.41
N ALA A 257 6.69 -10.96 -6.44
CA ALA A 257 7.65 -11.77 -7.19
C ALA A 257 8.70 -10.89 -7.89
N MET A 258 8.28 -9.82 -8.58
CA MET A 258 9.19 -8.86 -9.21
C MET A 258 10.10 -8.17 -8.18
N ASP A 259 9.57 -7.78 -7.02
CA ASP A 259 10.37 -7.20 -5.94
C ASP A 259 11.43 -8.18 -5.39
N LEU A 260 11.08 -9.46 -5.27
CA LEU A 260 12.05 -10.50 -4.89
C LEU A 260 13.12 -10.72 -5.96
N GLU A 261 12.75 -10.74 -7.24
CA GLU A 261 13.69 -10.85 -8.36
C GLU A 261 14.63 -9.64 -8.43
N PHE A 262 14.09 -8.43 -8.27
CA PHE A 262 14.87 -7.20 -8.19
C PHE A 262 15.90 -7.23 -7.04
N LYS A 263 15.61 -7.98 -5.96
CA LYS A 263 16.52 -8.20 -4.83
C LYS A 263 17.41 -9.44 -4.97
N ASN A 264 17.54 -9.98 -6.18
CA ASN A 264 18.32 -11.18 -6.49
C ASN A 264 17.85 -12.44 -5.74
N LYS A 265 16.54 -12.56 -5.48
CA LYS A 265 15.92 -13.70 -4.79
C LYS A 265 15.00 -14.51 -5.72
N SER A 266 15.40 -14.73 -6.96
CA SER A 266 14.58 -15.40 -7.99
C SER A 266 14.06 -16.76 -7.56
N MET A 267 14.86 -17.57 -6.86
CA MET A 267 14.41 -18.87 -6.32
C MET A 267 13.28 -18.74 -5.29
N LEU A 268 13.26 -17.66 -4.51
CA LEU A 268 12.15 -17.36 -3.58
C LEU A 268 10.93 -16.81 -4.34
N ALA A 269 11.15 -16.03 -5.39
CA ALA A 269 10.07 -15.52 -6.25
C ALA A 269 9.32 -16.67 -6.96
N SER A 270 10.04 -17.59 -7.62
CA SER A 270 9.42 -18.76 -8.25
C SER A 270 8.68 -19.64 -7.23
N TYR A 271 9.27 -19.82 -6.05
CA TYR A 271 8.65 -20.58 -4.97
C TYR A 271 7.40 -19.89 -4.38
N LEU A 272 7.39 -18.56 -4.28
CA LEU A 272 6.22 -17.78 -3.90
C LEU A 272 5.05 -18.03 -4.86
N VAL A 273 5.31 -17.92 -6.16
CA VAL A 273 4.30 -18.13 -7.21
C VAL A 273 3.76 -19.56 -7.18
N GLU A 274 4.65 -20.56 -7.10
CA GLU A 274 4.28 -21.98 -6.99
C GLU A 274 3.36 -22.23 -5.80
N LYS A 275 3.71 -21.72 -4.61
CA LYS A 275 2.90 -21.92 -3.40
C LYS A 275 1.60 -21.13 -3.44
N TYR A 276 1.61 -19.93 -4.01
CA TYR A 276 0.38 -19.16 -4.17
C TYR A 276 -0.62 -19.93 -5.03
N ILE A 277 -0.21 -20.40 -6.22
CA ILE A 277 -1.07 -21.20 -7.13
C ILE A 277 -1.61 -22.43 -6.40
N LYS A 278 -0.76 -23.14 -5.65
CA LYS A 278 -1.18 -24.30 -4.86
C LYS A 278 -2.28 -23.98 -3.85
N TYR A 279 -2.25 -22.82 -3.21
CA TYR A 279 -3.23 -22.44 -2.18
C TYR A 279 -4.46 -21.71 -2.72
N SER A 280 -4.34 -21.04 -3.87
CA SER A 280 -5.46 -20.31 -4.47
C SER A 280 -6.37 -21.19 -5.30
N GLY A 281 -5.88 -22.34 -5.80
CA GLY A 281 -6.47 -23.01 -6.96
C GLY A 281 -6.56 -22.08 -8.16
#